data_AF-A0A5N5V7W2-F1
#
_entry.id   AF-A0A5N5V7W2-F1
#
_cell.length_a   1.000
_cell.length_b   1.000
_cell.length_c   1.000
_cell.angle_alpha   90.00
_cell.angle_beta   90.00
_cell.angle_gamma   90.00
#
_symmetry.space_group_name_H-M   'P 1'
#
loop_
_entity.id
_entity.type
_entity.pdbx_description
1 polymer ?
#
loop_
_entity_poly.entity_id
_entity_poly.type
_entity_poly.pdbx_seq_one_letter_code
_entity_poly.pdbx_strand_id
1 'polypeptide(L)'
;MTKALETPAGWYSDGSGGERYWDGSAWTASRSAEDVATVAELERRRTLLIRWFTVCTALLVALTVAVIYTLVSQAGGRDIAVSAPSPAGPAVAPQAAPTPDLAAPHGEWVDGPFAFRVDEIEVGTTVSSTEEPAEKTAIGQYIVVRLAVVNIGGATAHFHGTLQTLHAGGTAYAIDDEASLYVNGGYVEIPPGAEAHVGVAYDVPPATVPEILALRADPASPGVKIRLS
;
A
#
# COMPACT_ATOMS: atom_id res chain seq x y z
N MET A 1 8.47 -41.83 -57.14
CA MET A 1 7.30 -41.17 -56.56
C MET A 1 7.75 -40.44 -55.30
N THR A 2 8.04 -39.15 -55.40
CA THR A 2 8.40 -38.30 -54.27
C THR A 2 7.12 -37.97 -53.49
N LYS A 3 6.97 -38.55 -52.30
CA LYS A 3 5.88 -38.24 -51.37
C LYS A 3 6.08 -36.81 -50.88
N ALA A 4 5.22 -35.88 -51.29
CA ALA A 4 5.20 -34.53 -50.73
C ALA A 4 4.94 -34.65 -49.22
N LEU A 5 5.73 -33.94 -48.41
CA LEU A 5 5.51 -33.83 -46.97
C LEU A 5 4.33 -32.86 -46.78
N GLU A 6 3.13 -33.40 -46.65
CA GLU A 6 1.94 -32.62 -46.27
C GLU A 6 2.08 -32.21 -44.80
N THR A 7 1.84 -30.93 -44.51
CA THR A 7 1.84 -30.42 -43.13
C THR A 7 0.66 -31.01 -42.37
N PRO A 8 0.88 -31.74 -41.26
CA PRO A 8 -0.19 -32.36 -40.51
C PRO A 8 -1.11 -31.30 -39.89
N ALA A 9 -2.37 -31.64 -39.69
CA ALA A 9 -3.31 -30.76 -38.98
C ALA A 9 -2.81 -30.48 -37.56
N GLY A 10 -2.91 -29.24 -37.11
CA GLY A 10 -2.36 -28.82 -35.82
C GLY A 10 -2.38 -27.31 -35.60
N TRP A 11 -1.98 -26.90 -34.40
CA TRP A 11 -1.77 -25.50 -34.05
C TRP A 11 -0.39 -25.04 -34.51
N TYR A 12 -0.35 -23.90 -35.19
CA TYR A 12 0.87 -23.30 -35.68
C TYR A 12 0.85 -21.79 -35.40
N SER A 13 2.02 -21.21 -35.19
CA SER A 13 2.17 -19.76 -34.97
C SER A 13 1.68 -18.98 -36.19
N ASP A 14 0.87 -17.93 -35.95
CA ASP A 14 0.30 -17.08 -37.00
C ASP A 14 1.14 -15.83 -37.31
N GLY A 15 2.30 -15.67 -36.67
CA GLY A 15 3.20 -14.53 -36.83
C GLY A 15 2.77 -13.24 -36.11
N SER A 16 1.61 -13.23 -35.45
CA SER A 16 1.10 -12.08 -34.68
C SER A 16 1.26 -12.24 -33.16
N GLY A 17 2.00 -13.27 -32.74
CA GLY A 17 2.17 -13.65 -31.33
C GLY A 17 1.16 -14.69 -30.84
N GLY A 18 0.24 -15.13 -31.70
CA GLY A 18 -0.77 -16.13 -31.40
C GLY A 18 -0.65 -17.42 -32.21
N GLU A 19 -1.54 -18.37 -31.93
CA GLU A 19 -1.63 -19.66 -32.64
C GLU A 19 -2.95 -19.80 -33.41
N ARG A 20 -2.86 -20.40 -34.60
CA ARG A 20 -4.01 -20.65 -35.48
C ARG A 20 -4.01 -22.09 -35.97
N TYR A 21 -5.19 -22.67 -36.08
CA TYR A 21 -5.32 -24.10 -36.40
C TYR A 21 -5.32 -24.35 -37.92
N TRP A 22 -4.44 -25.23 -38.38
CA TRP A 22 -4.38 -25.78 -39.75
C TRP A 22 -5.11 -27.12 -39.79
N ASP A 23 -6.02 -27.31 -40.76
CA ASP A 23 -6.84 -28.53 -40.87
C ASP A 23 -6.25 -29.63 -41.77
N GLY A 24 -5.07 -29.38 -42.36
CA GLY A 24 -4.44 -30.27 -43.33
C GLY A 24 -4.57 -29.77 -44.78
N SER A 25 -5.49 -28.85 -45.06
CA SER A 25 -5.75 -28.30 -46.40
C SER A 25 -5.86 -26.77 -46.43
N ALA A 26 -6.35 -26.17 -45.35
CA ALA A 26 -6.53 -24.74 -45.19
C ALA A 26 -6.34 -24.30 -43.73
N TRP A 27 -6.06 -23.02 -43.55
CA TRP A 27 -6.03 -22.38 -42.24
C TRP A 27 -7.45 -22.07 -41.78
N THR A 28 -7.83 -22.55 -40.60
CA THR A 28 -9.15 -22.27 -40.02
C THR A 28 -9.20 -20.89 -39.35
N ALA A 29 -10.41 -20.44 -38.99
CA ALA A 29 -10.64 -19.21 -38.23
C ALA A 29 -10.43 -19.39 -36.71
N SER A 30 -10.20 -20.62 -36.24
CA SER A 30 -10.00 -20.94 -34.84
C SER A 30 -8.65 -20.41 -34.35
N ARG A 31 -8.69 -19.57 -33.31
CA ARG A 31 -7.51 -19.12 -32.54
C ARG A 31 -7.43 -19.91 -31.23
N SER A 32 -6.24 -20.03 -30.67
CA SER A 32 -6.07 -20.70 -29.37
C SER A 32 -6.93 -20.02 -28.29
N ALA A 33 -7.46 -20.80 -27.35
CA ALA A 33 -8.29 -20.27 -26.27
C ALA A 33 -7.51 -19.28 -25.35
N GLU A 34 -6.19 -19.45 -25.27
CA GLU A 34 -5.28 -18.57 -24.53
C GLU A 34 -5.17 -17.17 -25.17
N ASP A 35 -5.15 -17.05 -26.49
CA ASP A 35 -5.13 -15.73 -27.16
C ASP A 35 -6.45 -14.96 -26.98
N VAL A 36 -7.58 -15.66 -27.01
CA VAL A 36 -8.89 -15.03 -26.83
C VAL A 36 -9.09 -14.57 -25.38
N ALA A 37 -8.62 -15.37 -24.41
CA ALA A 37 -8.70 -15.04 -22.99
C ALA A 37 -7.81 -13.84 -22.62
N THR A 38 -6.59 -13.76 -23.17
CA THR A 38 -5.65 -12.67 -22.90
C THR A 38 -6.14 -11.33 -23.48
N VAL A 39 -6.67 -11.32 -24.71
CA VAL A 39 -7.26 -10.11 -25.31
C VAL A 39 -8.49 -9.65 -24.52
N ALA A 40 -9.37 -10.56 -24.12
CA ALA A 40 -10.55 -10.23 -23.32
C ALA A 40 -10.19 -9.66 -21.93
N GLU A 41 -9.13 -10.18 -21.31
CA GLU A 41 -8.64 -9.70 -20.01
C GLU A 41 -7.98 -8.32 -20.13
N LEU A 42 -7.20 -8.06 -21.18
CA LEU A 42 -6.63 -6.74 -21.44
C LEU A 42 -7.72 -5.69 -21.69
N GLU A 43 -8.78 -6.02 -22.43
CA GLU A 43 -9.92 -5.12 -22.65
C GLU A 43 -10.71 -4.86 -21.36
N ARG A 44 -10.89 -5.88 -20.51
CA ARG A 44 -11.53 -5.75 -19.20
C ARG A 44 -10.71 -4.83 -18.29
N ARG A 45 -9.40 -5.04 -18.19
CA ARG A 45 -8.47 -4.20 -17.42
C ARG A 45 -8.46 -2.75 -17.92
N ARG A 46 -8.41 -2.55 -19.24
CA ARG A 46 -8.47 -1.19 -19.84
C ARG A 46 -9.77 -0.48 -19.47
N THR A 47 -10.89 -1.18 -19.49
CA THR A 47 -12.21 -0.61 -19.16
C THR A 47 -12.33 -0.27 -17.67
N LEU A 48 -11.79 -1.11 -16.79
CA LEU A 48 -11.76 -0.84 -15.35
C LEU A 48 -10.88 0.37 -15.02
N LEU A 49 -9.70 0.48 -15.63
CA LEU A 49 -8.82 1.65 -15.47
C LEU A 49 -9.49 2.94 -15.93
N ILE A 50 -10.14 2.96 -17.10
CA ILE A 50 -10.85 4.14 -17.61
C ILE A 50 -12.00 4.55 -16.66
N ARG A 51 -12.76 3.59 -16.15
CA ARG A 51 -13.84 3.87 -15.18
C ARG A 51 -13.29 4.43 -13.88
N TRP A 52 -12.22 3.83 -13.37
CA TRP A 52 -11.55 4.29 -12.16
C TRP A 52 -11.00 5.72 -12.31
N PHE A 53 -10.29 6.03 -13.41
CA PHE A 53 -9.81 7.39 -13.69
C PHE A 53 -10.96 8.40 -13.81
N THR A 54 -12.08 8.03 -14.42
CA THR A 54 -13.27 8.89 -14.50
C THR A 54 -13.83 9.21 -13.11
N VAL A 55 -13.92 8.21 -12.22
CA VAL A 55 -14.40 8.37 -10.84
C VAL A 55 -13.44 9.23 -10.01
N CYS A 56 -12.13 8.96 -10.07
CA CYS A 56 -11.11 9.75 -9.37
C CYS A 56 -11.11 11.21 -9.84
N THR A 57 -11.25 11.45 -11.14
CA THR A 57 -11.33 12.81 -11.69
C THR A 57 -12.58 13.55 -11.21
N ALA A 58 -13.74 12.89 -11.22
CA ALA A 58 -14.98 13.47 -10.71
C ALA A 58 -14.89 13.80 -9.20
N LEU A 59 -14.28 12.92 -8.41
CA LEU A 59 -14.08 13.12 -6.97
C LEU A 59 -13.13 14.29 -6.68
N LEU A 60 -12.04 14.42 -7.44
CA LEU A 60 -11.09 15.53 -7.31
C LEU A 60 -11.76 16.87 -7.66
N VAL A 61 -12.58 16.91 -8.71
CA VAL A 61 -13.38 18.10 -9.05
C VAL A 61 -14.38 18.44 -7.94
N ALA A 62 -15.06 17.45 -7.36
CA ALA A 62 -15.98 17.70 -6.25
C ALA A 62 -15.26 18.25 -5.00
N LEU A 63 -14.09 17.70 -4.65
CA LEU A 63 -13.29 18.16 -3.52
C LEU A 63 -12.77 19.58 -3.73
N THR A 64 -12.28 19.90 -4.93
CA THR A 64 -11.82 21.25 -5.27
C THR A 64 -12.95 22.27 -5.20
N VAL A 65 -14.15 21.94 -5.69
CA VAL A 65 -15.35 22.79 -5.56
C VAL A 65 -15.72 23.00 -4.09
N ALA A 66 -15.68 21.95 -3.27
CA ALA A 66 -15.97 22.05 -1.83
C ALA A 66 -14.98 22.98 -1.10
N VAL A 67 -13.68 22.89 -1.42
CA VAL A 67 -12.65 23.79 -0.85
C VAL A 67 -12.87 25.24 -1.29
N ILE A 68 -13.21 25.49 -2.55
CA ILE A 68 -13.51 26.85 -3.03
C ILE A 68 -14.75 27.40 -2.29
N TYR A 69 -15.77 26.57 -2.07
CA TYR A 69 -16.97 26.96 -1.34
C TYR A 69 -16.70 27.33 0.12
N THR A 70 -15.83 26.59 0.82
CA THR A 70 -15.45 26.91 2.22
C THR A 70 -14.60 28.19 2.32
N LEU A 71 -13.80 28.49 1.30
CA LEU A 71 -13.03 29.74 1.21
C LEU A 71 -13.93 30.95 0.94
N VAL A 72 -14.92 30.82 0.06
CA VAL A 72 -15.86 31.90 -0.28
C VAL A 72 -16.85 32.16 0.87
N SER A 73 -17.27 31.13 1.61
CA SER A 73 -18.21 31.28 2.74
C SER A 73 -17.58 31.85 4.01
N GLN A 74 -16.24 31.93 4.12
CA GLN A 74 -15.53 32.55 5.25
C GLN A 74 -15.33 34.08 5.11
N ALA A 75 -15.87 34.72 4.06
CA ALA A 75 -15.93 36.17 3.95
C ALA A 75 -17.07 36.75 4.83
N GLY A 76 -16.96 36.60 6.14
CA GLY A 76 -17.94 37.09 7.10
C GLY A 76 -17.37 37.20 8.51
N GLY A 77 -16.71 38.31 8.80
CA GLY A 77 -16.48 38.80 10.17
C GLY A 77 -15.30 38.20 10.93
N ARG A 78 -14.14 38.87 10.85
CA ARG A 78 -13.18 38.89 11.98
C ARG A 78 -12.73 40.33 12.18
N ASP A 79 -13.35 41.00 13.15
CA ASP A 79 -12.83 42.25 13.71
C ASP A 79 -11.46 41.96 14.33
N ILE A 80 -10.42 42.54 13.74
CA ILE A 80 -9.08 42.54 14.33
C ILE A 80 -9.00 43.73 15.26
N ALA A 81 -9.04 43.48 16.56
CA ALA A 81 -8.65 44.44 17.58
C ALA A 81 -7.15 44.74 17.41
N VAL A 82 -6.84 45.96 16.98
CA VAL A 82 -5.47 46.49 16.88
C VAL A 82 -4.98 46.81 18.29
N SER A 83 -4.05 46.01 18.81
CA SER A 83 -3.20 46.41 19.94
C SER A 83 -1.96 47.14 19.41
N ALA A 84 -1.78 48.39 19.86
CA ALA A 84 -0.64 49.24 19.55
C ALA A 84 0.69 48.71 20.16
N PRO A 85 1.86 49.08 19.62
CA PRO A 85 3.13 48.45 19.96
C PRO A 85 3.81 49.07 21.20
N SER A 86 4.56 48.24 21.94
CA SER A 86 5.50 48.66 23.00
C SER A 86 6.87 48.00 22.74
N PRO A 87 8.01 48.67 23.03
CA PRO A 87 9.24 48.49 22.26
C PRO A 87 10.15 47.32 22.68
N ALA A 88 10.85 46.84 21.64
CA ALA A 88 12.02 45.96 21.54
C ALA A 88 12.76 45.51 22.81
N GLY A 89 12.77 44.19 23.01
CA GLY A 89 13.85 43.43 23.66
C GLY A 89 14.65 42.61 22.62
N PRO A 90 15.88 42.16 22.91
CA PRO A 90 16.83 41.71 21.89
C PRO A 90 16.40 40.42 21.16
N ALA A 91 16.70 40.38 19.86
CA ALA A 91 16.40 39.30 18.94
C ALA A 91 16.97 37.94 19.41
N VAL A 92 16.09 36.98 19.63
CA VAL A 92 16.44 35.56 19.71
C VAL A 92 16.48 35.01 18.29
N ALA A 93 17.58 34.33 17.97
CA ALA A 93 17.83 33.70 16.67
C ALA A 93 16.74 32.67 16.30
N PRO A 94 16.51 32.38 15.00
CA PRO A 94 15.51 31.41 14.58
C PRO A 94 15.75 30.02 15.18
N GLN A 95 14.80 29.55 15.99
CA GLN A 95 14.75 28.17 16.45
C GLN A 95 14.55 27.27 15.23
N ALA A 96 15.48 26.36 14.98
CA ALA A 96 15.34 25.32 13.97
C ALA A 96 14.07 24.49 14.27
N ALA A 97 13.31 24.18 13.21
CA ALA A 97 12.17 23.28 13.28
C ALA A 97 12.59 21.94 13.91
N PRO A 98 11.74 21.30 14.74
CA PRO A 98 12.07 20.00 15.32
C PRO A 98 12.20 18.98 14.18
N THR A 99 13.40 18.42 14.03
CA THR A 99 13.62 17.18 13.29
C THR A 99 12.69 16.13 13.89
N PRO A 100 11.91 15.35 13.10
CA PRO A 100 11.13 14.25 13.64
C PRO A 100 12.06 13.34 14.45
N ASP A 101 11.75 13.19 15.74
CA ASP A 101 12.53 12.38 16.65
C ASP A 101 12.41 10.93 16.19
N LEU A 102 13.53 10.36 15.73
CA LEU A 102 13.55 9.04 15.12
C LEU A 102 13.96 8.05 16.20
N ALA A 103 12.99 7.26 16.66
CA ALA A 103 13.14 6.43 17.85
C ALA A 103 14.02 5.19 17.59
N ALA A 104 14.68 4.70 18.64
CA ALA A 104 15.50 3.48 18.60
C ALA A 104 14.65 2.25 18.19
N PRO A 105 15.25 1.15 17.66
CA PRO A 105 14.54 -0.08 17.27
C PRO A 105 13.97 -0.89 18.42
N HIS A 106 14.41 -0.65 19.66
CA HIS A 106 13.98 -1.36 20.85
C HIS A 106 13.35 -0.37 21.82
N GLY A 107 12.08 -0.58 22.13
CA GLY A 107 11.29 0.33 22.94
C GLY A 107 9.80 0.08 22.76
N GLU A 108 9.04 0.86 23.50
CA GLU A 108 7.59 0.96 23.33
C GLU A 108 7.31 2.35 22.76
N TRP A 109 6.57 2.41 21.66
CA TRP A 109 6.24 3.66 20.98
C TRP A 109 4.74 3.89 21.01
N VAL A 110 4.32 5.10 21.37
CA VAL A 110 2.91 5.41 21.55
C VAL A 110 2.41 6.30 20.43
N ASP A 111 1.30 5.91 19.80
CA ASP A 111 0.52 6.75 18.90
C ASP A 111 -0.97 6.55 19.17
N GLY A 112 -1.69 7.64 19.47
CA GLY A 112 -3.11 7.57 19.82
C GLY A 112 -3.38 6.57 20.98
N PRO A 113 -4.31 5.61 20.81
CA PRO A 113 -4.62 4.60 21.83
C PRO A 113 -3.65 3.41 21.85
N PHE A 114 -2.65 3.36 20.97
CA PHE A 114 -1.79 2.19 20.82
C PHE A 114 -0.38 2.43 21.34
N ALA A 115 0.12 1.43 22.07
CA ALA A 115 1.53 1.23 22.34
C ALA A 115 2.04 0.09 21.44
N PHE A 116 3.05 0.38 20.63
CA PHE A 116 3.64 -0.52 19.67
C PHE A 116 5.00 -1.02 20.16
N ARG A 117 5.30 -2.28 19.87
CA ARG A 117 6.62 -2.89 20.02
C ARG A 117 6.93 -3.74 18.79
N VAL A 118 8.17 -3.68 18.29
CA VAL A 118 8.65 -4.55 17.21
C VAL A 118 9.19 -5.81 17.87
N ASP A 119 8.58 -6.94 17.56
CA ASP A 119 8.98 -8.24 18.10
C ASP A 119 10.03 -8.90 17.20
N GLU A 120 9.78 -8.92 15.88
CA GLU A 120 10.65 -9.61 14.91
C GLU A 120 10.54 -8.99 13.50
N ILE A 121 11.59 -9.15 12.70
CA ILE A 121 11.58 -8.84 11.26
C ILE A 121 12.05 -10.08 10.50
N GLU A 122 11.17 -10.60 9.64
CA GLU A 122 11.44 -11.74 8.78
C GLU A 122 11.63 -11.28 7.33
N VAL A 123 12.56 -11.91 6.62
CA VAL A 123 12.78 -11.66 5.19
C VAL A 123 12.69 -12.98 4.45
N GLY A 124 11.87 -13.03 3.40
CA GLY A 124 11.64 -14.26 2.65
C GLY A 124 10.97 -13.99 1.31
N THR A 125 10.86 -15.03 0.48
CA THR A 125 10.19 -14.93 -0.82
C THR A 125 8.70 -15.29 -0.74
N THR A 126 8.25 -15.85 0.38
CA THR A 126 6.88 -16.31 0.58
C THR A 126 6.40 -15.96 1.97
N VAL A 127 5.08 -15.77 2.09
CA VAL A 127 4.37 -15.63 3.37
C VAL A 127 3.27 -16.67 3.40
N SER A 128 3.24 -17.44 4.49
CA SER A 128 2.21 -18.45 4.74
C SER A 128 1.15 -17.90 5.69
N SER A 129 -0.10 -18.26 5.45
CA SER A 129 -1.20 -17.94 6.34
C SER A 129 -1.09 -18.69 7.66
N THR A 130 -1.36 -17.99 8.76
CA THR A 130 -1.40 -18.56 10.11
C THR A 130 -2.68 -19.31 10.41
N GLU A 131 -3.74 -19.09 9.63
CA GLU A 131 -5.08 -19.63 9.89
C GLU A 131 -5.48 -20.74 8.91
N GLU A 132 -5.07 -20.62 7.65
CA GLU A 132 -5.47 -21.51 6.56
C GLU A 132 -4.22 -21.97 5.79
N PRO A 133 -4.26 -23.11 5.08
CA PRO A 133 -3.14 -23.58 4.25
C PRO A 133 -3.07 -22.77 2.94
N ALA A 134 -2.78 -21.48 3.06
CA ALA A 134 -2.57 -20.55 1.97
C ALA A 134 -1.16 -19.98 2.03
N GLU A 135 -0.57 -19.72 0.86
CA GLU A 135 0.75 -19.13 0.73
C GLU A 135 0.74 -18.11 -0.40
N LYS A 136 1.46 -17.02 -0.22
CA LYS A 136 1.66 -16.00 -1.24
C LYS A 136 3.15 -15.80 -1.50
N THR A 137 3.52 -15.78 -2.78
CA THR A 137 4.89 -15.49 -3.24
C THR A 137 5.03 -14.00 -3.55
N ALA A 138 6.15 -13.41 -3.16
CA ALA A 138 6.49 -12.02 -3.49
C ALA A 138 6.85 -11.87 -4.97
N ILE A 139 6.62 -10.69 -5.53
CA ILE A 139 7.20 -10.27 -6.82
C ILE A 139 8.71 -10.05 -6.64
N GLY A 140 9.11 -9.41 -5.55
CA GLY A 140 10.51 -9.27 -5.14
C GLY A 140 10.82 -10.17 -3.95
N GLN A 141 10.73 -9.59 -2.75
CA GLN A 141 10.87 -10.29 -1.48
C GLN A 141 9.90 -9.66 -0.47
N TYR A 142 9.38 -10.47 0.45
CA TYR A 142 8.68 -9.96 1.61
C TYR A 142 9.67 -9.56 2.69
N ILE A 143 9.44 -8.38 3.26
CA ILE A 143 9.86 -8.03 4.61
C ILE A 143 8.59 -8.07 5.46
N VAL A 144 8.53 -8.95 6.44
CA VAL A 144 7.42 -9.05 7.40
C VAL A 144 7.88 -8.50 8.74
N VAL A 145 7.21 -7.46 9.22
CA VAL A 145 7.47 -6.91 10.55
C VAL A 145 6.39 -7.42 11.51
N ARG A 146 6.79 -8.18 12.53
CA ARG A 146 5.91 -8.61 13.61
C ARG A 146 5.90 -7.57 14.71
N LEU A 147 4.70 -7.16 15.09
CA LEU A 147 4.42 -6.14 16.08
C LEU A 147 3.56 -6.72 17.19
N ALA A 148 3.88 -6.33 18.42
CA ALA A 148 2.95 -6.35 19.52
C ALA A 148 2.28 -4.97 19.65
N VAL A 149 0.95 -4.97 19.69
CA VAL A 149 0.14 -3.76 19.75
C VAL A 149 -0.78 -3.86 20.97
N VAL A 150 -0.54 -2.99 21.96
CA VAL A 150 -1.37 -2.90 23.16
C VAL A 150 -2.31 -1.71 23.03
N ASN A 151 -3.61 -1.91 23.28
CA ASN A 151 -4.54 -0.81 23.42
C ASN A 151 -4.48 -0.24 24.85
N ILE A 152 -3.82 0.90 25.02
CA ILE A 152 -3.70 1.62 26.28
C ILE A 152 -4.84 2.65 26.49
N GLY A 153 -5.76 2.74 25.54
CA GLY A 153 -6.93 3.60 25.60
C GLY A 153 -8.07 3.03 26.44
N GLY A 154 -9.10 3.86 26.67
CA GLY A 154 -10.29 3.48 27.46
C GLY A 154 -11.45 2.86 26.66
N ALA A 155 -11.30 2.71 25.35
CA ALA A 155 -12.32 2.14 24.46
C ALA A 155 -11.66 1.18 23.45
N THR A 156 -12.46 0.26 22.89
CA THR A 156 -12.01 -0.60 21.80
C THR A 156 -11.46 0.25 20.66
N ALA A 157 -10.30 -0.15 20.13
CA ALA A 157 -9.63 0.51 19.03
C ALA A 157 -9.35 -0.50 17.91
N HIS A 158 -9.09 0.01 16.70
CA HIS A 158 -8.86 -0.82 15.52
C HIS A 158 -7.48 -0.57 14.94
N PHE A 159 -6.63 -1.59 14.97
CA PHE A 159 -5.37 -1.55 14.25
C PHE A 159 -5.63 -1.75 12.76
N HIS A 160 -4.97 -0.92 11.93
CA HIS A 160 -5.06 -0.96 10.48
C HIS A 160 -3.67 -1.11 9.89
N GLY A 161 -3.38 -2.24 9.24
CA GLY A 161 -2.09 -2.47 8.58
C GLY A 161 -1.78 -1.44 7.49
N THR A 162 -2.80 -0.97 6.79
CA THR A 162 -2.68 -0.02 5.67
C THR A 162 -2.14 1.36 6.07
N LEU A 163 -2.17 1.69 7.36
CA LEU A 163 -1.60 2.93 7.88
C LEU A 163 -0.10 2.81 8.17
N GLN A 164 0.44 1.60 8.13
CA GLN A 164 1.82 1.31 8.44
C GLN A 164 2.64 1.31 7.16
N THR A 165 3.80 1.96 7.19
CA THR A 165 4.65 2.10 6.00
C THR A 165 6.09 1.77 6.33
N LEU A 166 6.75 1.06 5.42
CA LEU A 166 8.18 0.79 5.50
C LEU A 166 8.93 1.77 4.60
N HIS A 167 9.99 2.38 5.10
CA HIS A 167 10.91 3.16 4.29
C HIS A 167 12.25 2.43 4.15
N ALA A 168 12.74 2.37 2.92
CA ALA A 168 14.05 1.83 2.58
C ALA A 168 14.57 2.47 1.28
N GLY A 169 15.85 2.86 1.25
CA GLY A 169 16.47 3.46 0.07
C GLY A 169 15.75 4.72 -0.43
N GLY A 170 15.18 5.51 0.48
CA GLY A 170 14.38 6.71 0.14
C GLY A 170 13.00 6.43 -0.45
N THR A 171 12.59 5.16 -0.57
CA THR A 171 11.25 4.77 -1.05
C THR A 171 10.35 4.39 0.13
N ALA A 172 9.08 4.77 0.06
CA ALA A 172 8.05 4.31 1.00
C ALA A 172 7.27 3.16 0.36
N TYR A 173 7.16 2.05 1.08
CA TYR A 173 6.44 0.86 0.69
C TYR A 173 5.17 0.75 1.53
N ALA A 174 4.04 0.63 0.85
CA ALA A 174 2.78 0.22 1.46
C ALA A 174 2.82 -1.30 1.69
N ILE A 175 1.93 -1.78 2.56
CA ILE A 175 1.78 -3.21 2.80
C ILE A 175 1.23 -3.92 1.56
N ASP A 176 1.53 -5.20 1.42
CA ASP A 176 0.69 -6.12 0.64
C ASP A 176 -0.48 -6.54 1.54
N ASP A 177 -1.68 -6.10 1.20
CA ASP A 177 -2.88 -6.32 2.02
C ASP A 177 -3.16 -7.81 2.26
N GLU A 178 -3.02 -8.65 1.23
CA GLU A 178 -3.32 -10.07 1.31
C GLU A 178 -2.24 -10.84 2.08
N ALA A 179 -0.96 -10.54 1.83
CA ALA A 179 0.13 -11.13 2.61
C ALA A 179 0.05 -10.70 4.09
N SER A 180 -0.35 -9.45 4.36
CA SER A 180 -0.53 -8.97 5.73
C SER A 180 -1.73 -9.63 6.41
N LEU A 181 -2.82 -9.92 5.69
CA LEU A 181 -3.93 -10.73 6.21
C LEU A 181 -3.46 -12.12 6.64
N TYR A 182 -2.56 -12.75 5.89
CA TYR A 182 -2.02 -14.08 6.21
C TYR A 182 -1.25 -14.11 7.53
N VAL A 183 -0.71 -12.97 7.97
CA VAL A 183 0.02 -12.83 9.23
C VAL A 183 -0.71 -11.91 10.23
N ASN A 184 -2.05 -11.85 10.17
CA ASN A 184 -2.91 -11.16 11.13
C ASN A 184 -2.71 -9.62 11.21
N GLY A 185 -2.24 -8.97 10.15
CA GLY A 185 -1.96 -7.52 10.12
C GLY A 185 -2.94 -6.66 9.34
N GLY A 186 -4.06 -7.19 8.86
CA GLY A 186 -5.03 -6.41 8.06
C GLY A 186 -5.81 -5.37 8.88
N TYR A 187 -6.92 -5.81 9.47
CA TYR A 187 -7.78 -5.01 10.35
C TYR A 187 -8.05 -5.81 11.62
N VAL A 188 -7.62 -5.29 12.76
CA VAL A 188 -7.71 -6.02 14.04
C VAL A 188 -8.39 -5.16 15.09
N GLU A 189 -9.44 -5.69 15.69
CA GLU A 189 -10.11 -5.08 16.84
C GLU A 189 -9.36 -5.42 18.13
N ILE A 190 -9.01 -4.41 18.91
CA ILE A 190 -8.25 -4.57 20.15
C ILE A 190 -9.03 -3.90 21.29
N PRO A 191 -9.64 -4.69 22.19
CA PRO A 191 -10.31 -4.16 23.39
C PRO A 191 -9.36 -3.37 24.31
N PRO A 192 -9.87 -2.52 25.21
CA PRO A 192 -9.05 -1.80 26.19
C PRO A 192 -8.18 -2.75 27.02
N GLY A 193 -6.88 -2.44 27.11
CA GLY A 193 -5.90 -3.23 27.86
C GLY A 193 -5.49 -4.55 27.21
N ALA A 194 -6.06 -4.91 26.06
CA ALA A 194 -5.67 -6.11 25.32
C ALA A 194 -4.42 -5.87 24.46
N GLU A 195 -3.69 -6.94 24.18
CA GLU A 195 -2.54 -7.00 23.27
C GLU A 195 -2.88 -7.87 22.07
N ALA A 196 -2.46 -7.43 20.88
CA ALA A 196 -2.53 -8.21 19.65
C ALA A 196 -1.13 -8.36 19.04
N HIS A 197 -0.80 -9.57 18.61
CA HIS A 197 0.38 -9.83 17.78
C HIS A 197 -0.03 -9.83 16.31
N VAL A 198 0.54 -8.90 15.55
CA VAL A 198 0.19 -8.65 14.15
C VAL A 198 1.46 -8.67 13.30
N GLY A 199 1.39 -9.18 12.09
CA GLY A 199 2.46 -9.11 11.10
C GLY A 199 2.05 -8.21 9.94
N VAL A 200 2.90 -7.28 9.55
CA VAL A 200 2.69 -6.45 8.36
C VAL A 200 3.74 -6.76 7.32
N ALA A 201 3.29 -7.17 6.13
CA ALA A 201 4.14 -7.66 5.05
C ALA A 201 4.29 -6.62 3.94
N TYR A 202 5.52 -6.40 3.49
CA TYR A 202 5.87 -5.47 2.42
C TYR A 202 6.55 -6.23 1.28
N ASP A 203 5.98 -6.21 0.08
CA ASP A 203 6.66 -6.71 -1.13
C ASP A 203 7.60 -5.62 -1.66
N VAL A 204 8.90 -5.86 -1.57
CA VAL A 204 9.95 -4.91 -1.89
C VAL A 204 10.92 -5.52 -2.91
N PRO A 205 11.70 -4.72 -3.64
CA PRO A 205 12.76 -5.26 -4.50
C PRO A 205 13.71 -6.21 -3.73
N PRO A 206 14.28 -7.23 -4.39
CA PRO A 206 15.24 -8.13 -3.76
C PRO A 206 16.42 -7.36 -3.13
N ALA A 207 16.91 -7.85 -1.99
CA ALA A 207 18.02 -7.24 -1.23
C ALA A 207 17.75 -5.80 -0.72
N THR A 208 16.49 -5.40 -0.61
CA THR A 208 16.09 -4.20 0.13
C THR A 208 16.42 -4.35 1.61
N VAL A 209 17.06 -3.33 2.20
CA VAL A 209 17.36 -3.25 3.63
C VAL A 209 16.35 -2.29 4.29
N PRO A 210 15.56 -2.73 5.29
CA PRO A 210 14.59 -1.87 5.96
C PRO A 210 15.29 -0.81 6.82
N GLU A 211 14.88 0.46 6.70
CA GLU A 211 15.50 1.56 7.45
C GLU A 211 14.58 2.13 8.51
N ILE A 212 13.35 2.49 8.14
CA ILE A 212 12.39 3.14 9.03
C ILE A 212 11.02 2.47 8.91
N LEU A 213 10.41 2.15 10.04
CA LEU A 213 8.99 1.81 10.13
C LEU A 213 8.20 3.02 10.61
N ALA A 214 7.25 3.48 9.81
CA ALA A 214 6.30 4.51 10.21
C ALA A 214 5.01 3.83 10.70
N LEU A 215 4.70 4.01 11.98
CA LEU A 215 3.53 3.47 12.64
C LEU A 215 2.51 4.56 12.95
N ARG A 216 1.23 4.23 12.83
CA ARG A 216 0.12 5.17 12.98
C ARG A 216 -1.14 4.45 13.45
N ALA A 217 -1.82 5.03 14.43
CA ALA A 217 -3.10 4.55 14.92
C ALA A 217 -4.28 5.07 14.08
N ASP A 218 -4.19 6.29 13.56
CA ASP A 218 -5.26 6.97 12.80
C ASP A 218 -4.68 7.84 11.68
N PRO A 219 -5.33 7.99 10.51
CA PRO A 219 -4.86 8.83 9.40
C PRO A 219 -4.45 10.25 9.79
N ALA A 220 -5.14 10.86 10.74
CA ALA A 220 -4.89 12.22 11.23
C ALA A 220 -3.80 12.29 12.32
N SER A 221 -3.43 11.14 12.90
CA SER A 221 -2.39 11.09 13.92
C SER A 221 -1.03 11.52 13.35
N PRO A 222 -0.12 12.11 14.14
CA PRO A 222 1.26 12.33 13.68
C PRO A 222 1.99 11.01 13.39
N GLY A 223 1.72 9.93 14.14
CA GLY A 223 2.42 8.66 14.04
C GLY A 223 3.78 8.69 14.72
N VAL A 224 4.45 7.54 14.71
CA VAL A 224 5.83 7.37 15.18
C VAL A 224 6.69 6.79 14.06
N LYS A 225 7.96 7.18 14.01
CA LYS A 225 8.95 6.61 13.11
C LYS A 225 10.04 5.93 13.92
N ILE A 226 10.32 4.67 13.58
CA ILE A 226 11.23 3.78 14.31
C ILE A 226 12.37 3.41 13.37
N ARG A 227 13.64 3.57 13.79
CA ARG A 227 14.78 3.01 13.04
C ARG A 227 14.80 1.50 13.20
N LEU A 228 15.02 0.77 12.12
CA LEU A 228 15.15 -0.69 12.13
C LEU A 228 16.63 -1.17 12.04
N SER A 229 17.58 -0.24 11.90
CA SER A 229 19.02 -0.48 11.75
C SER A 229 19.88 0.42 12.63
#